data_AF-A0A5J5C7D3-F1
#
_entry.id   AF-A0A5J5C7D3-F1
#
_cell.length_a   1.000
_cell.length_b   1.000
_cell.length_c   1.000
_cell.angle_alpha   90.00
_cell.angle_beta   90.00
_cell.angle_gamma   90.00
#
_symmetry.space_group_name_H-M   'P 1'
#
loop_
_entity.id
_entity.type
_entity.pdbx_description
1 polymer ?
#
loop_
_entity_poly.entity_id
_entity_poly.type
_entity_poly.pdbx_seq_one_letter_code
_entity_poly.pdbx_strand_id
1 'polypeptide(L)'
;MAVTDVSPPAFDAVCSESGISFKMDHRPIDPLWEIRIGSELLTTELAAKYGYIMSNNSQRLLLEVPLFTHGYKYKDFVGTFELLMRNCETEGQISTIKTCQFSATEL
;
A
#
# COMPACT_ATOMS: atom_id res chain seq x y z
N MET A 1 27.55 -18.26 2.46
CA MET A 1 26.13 -18.09 2.05
C MET A 1 25.95 -16.61 1.78
N ALA A 2 25.77 -16.23 0.53
CA ALA A 2 25.52 -14.84 0.19
C ALA A 2 24.10 -14.51 0.63
N VAL A 3 23.97 -13.63 1.63
CA VAL A 3 22.71 -12.93 1.85
C VAL A 3 22.50 -12.09 0.58
N THR A 4 21.67 -12.58 -0.32
CA THR A 4 21.16 -11.73 -1.40
C THR A 4 20.40 -10.63 -0.72
N ASP A 5 21.00 -9.44 -0.69
CA ASP A 5 20.37 -8.19 -0.30
C ASP A 5 19.29 -7.90 -1.33
N VAL A 6 18.18 -8.62 -1.20
CA VAL A 6 17.03 -8.53 -2.09
C VAL A 6 16.39 -7.19 -1.80
N SER A 7 16.64 -6.22 -2.68
CA SER A 7 16.03 -4.91 -2.56
C SER A 7 14.51 -5.08 -2.56
N PRO A 8 13.81 -4.53 -1.56
CA PRO A 8 12.39 -4.77 -1.44
C PRO A 8 11.61 -4.21 -2.63
N PRO A 9 10.40 -4.76 -2.89
CA PRO A 9 9.44 -4.11 -3.75
C PRO A 9 9.17 -2.69 -3.23
N ALA A 10 9.03 -1.73 -4.13
CA ALA A 10 8.66 -0.38 -3.79
C ALA A 10 7.32 -0.06 -4.44
N PHE A 11 6.43 0.57 -3.68
CA PHE A 11 5.19 1.10 -4.23
C PHE A 11 5.42 2.49 -4.80
N ASP A 12 5.04 2.67 -6.06
CA ASP A 12 4.80 3.99 -6.63
C ASP A 12 3.44 4.50 -6.11
N ALA A 13 3.47 5.56 -5.31
CA ALA A 13 2.27 6.12 -4.70
C ALA A 13 1.95 7.51 -5.27
N VAL A 14 0.74 7.69 -5.78
CA VAL A 14 0.27 8.93 -6.42
C VAL A 14 -0.97 9.45 -5.70
N CYS A 15 -0.99 10.76 -5.45
CA CYS A 15 -2.17 11.44 -4.92
C CYS A 15 -3.13 11.75 -6.05
N SER A 16 -4.42 11.57 -5.81
CA SER A 16 -5.52 11.98 -6.68
C SER A 16 -6.54 12.77 -5.86
N GLU A 17 -7.45 13.45 -6.55
CA GLU A 17 -8.59 14.16 -5.94
C GLU A 17 -9.44 13.22 -5.06
N SER A 18 -9.56 11.95 -5.46
CA SER A 18 -10.40 10.95 -4.79
C SER A 18 -9.67 10.06 -3.78
N GLY A 19 -8.36 10.25 -3.54
CA GLY A 19 -7.58 9.42 -2.62
C GLY A 19 -6.15 9.13 -3.09
N ILE A 20 -5.61 7.97 -2.73
CA ILE A 20 -4.23 7.58 -3.02
C ILE A 20 -4.22 6.27 -3.82
N SER A 21 -3.44 6.24 -4.90
CA SER A 21 -3.20 5.03 -5.67
C SER A 21 -1.78 4.53 -5.44
N PHE A 22 -1.66 3.27 -5.05
CA PHE A 22 -0.40 2.56 -4.87
C PHE A 22 -0.25 1.53 -5.98
N LYS A 23 0.87 1.59 -6.71
CA LYS A 23 1.21 0.67 -7.78
C LYS A 23 2.52 -0.04 -7.45
N MET A 24 2.56 -1.35 -7.63
CA MET A 24 3.76 -2.15 -7.49
C MET A 24 3.86 -3.09 -8.70
N ASP A 25 4.93 -2.98 -9.48
CA ASP A 25 5.19 -3.90 -10.58
C ASP A 25 5.78 -5.21 -10.04
N HIS A 26 5.28 -6.34 -10.52
CA HIS A 26 5.66 -7.63 -9.97
C HIS A 26 7.11 -7.99 -10.27
N ARG A 27 7.83 -8.43 -9.24
CA ARG A 27 9.20 -8.94 -9.36
C ARG A 27 9.24 -10.40 -8.89
N PRO A 28 10.23 -11.20 -9.36
CA PRO A 28 10.40 -12.58 -8.91
C PRO A 28 10.53 -12.76 -7.39
N ILE A 29 10.89 -11.69 -6.69
CA ILE A 29 11.11 -11.64 -5.24
C ILE A 29 9.83 -11.34 -4.44
N ASP A 30 8.75 -10.91 -5.09
CA ASP A 30 7.50 -10.52 -4.42
C ASP A 30 6.85 -11.60 -3.55
N PRO A 31 6.92 -12.91 -3.88
CA PRO A 31 6.38 -13.95 -3.00
C PRO A 31 7.04 -14.01 -1.62
N LEU A 32 8.20 -13.35 -1.45
CA LEU A 32 8.90 -13.24 -0.17
C LEU A 32 8.37 -12.09 0.71
N TRP A 33 7.42 -11.29 0.22
CA TRP A 33 6.93 -10.10 0.91
C TRP A 33 5.41 -10.14 1.08
N GLU A 34 4.96 -10.04 2.32
CA GLU A 34 3.56 -9.84 2.68
C GLU A 34 3.26 -8.36 2.78
N ILE A 35 2.30 -7.89 1.97
CA ILE A 35 1.78 -6.52 2.06
C ILE A 35 0.71 -6.47 3.14
N ARG A 36 0.78 -5.51 4.05
CA ARG A 36 -0.11 -5.36 5.20
C ARG A 36 -0.59 -3.92 5.34
N ILE A 37 -1.81 -3.78 5.86
CA ILE A 37 -2.41 -2.50 6.26
C ILE A 37 -2.58 -2.56 7.78
N GLY A 38 -1.75 -1.80 8.50
CA GLY A 38 -1.63 -1.96 9.94
C GLY A 38 -1.20 -3.40 10.30
N SER A 39 -2.03 -4.14 11.02
CA SER A 39 -1.76 -5.53 11.40
C SER A 39 -2.38 -6.57 10.46
N GLU A 40 -3.17 -6.19 9.47
CA GLU A 40 -3.90 -7.12 8.60
C GLU A 40 -3.20 -7.32 7.25
N LEU A 41 -3.20 -8.56 6.75
CA LEU A 41 -2.66 -8.91 5.44
C LEU A 41 -3.55 -8.34 4.33
N LEU A 42 -2.96 -7.65 3.36
CA LEU A 42 -3.69 -7.13 2.20
C LEU A 42 -4.13 -8.30 1.32
N THR A 43 -5.43 -8.62 1.39
CA THR A 43 -6.10 -9.54 0.45
C THR A 43 -7.22 -8.81 -0.28
N THR A 44 -7.71 -9.39 -1.37
CA THR A 44 -8.86 -8.85 -2.12
C THR A 44 -10.10 -8.72 -1.22
N GLU A 45 -10.31 -9.67 -0.30
CA GLU A 45 -11.40 -9.63 0.67
C GLU A 45 -11.25 -8.49 1.68
N LEU A 46 -10.04 -8.27 2.19
CA LEU A 46 -9.76 -7.14 3.08
C LEU A 46 -9.95 -5.81 2.36
N ALA A 47 -9.46 -5.71 1.12
CA ALA A 47 -9.62 -4.53 0.29
C ALA A 47 -11.10 -4.19 0.09
N ALA A 48 -11.93 -5.18 -0.28
CA ALA A 48 -13.37 -4.99 -0.41
C ALA A 48 -14.04 -4.59 0.92
N LYS A 49 -13.64 -5.22 2.04
CA LYS A 49 -14.15 -4.89 3.39
C LYS A 49 -13.86 -3.43 3.77
N TYR A 50 -12.71 -2.89 3.36
CA TYR A 50 -12.29 -1.52 3.68
C TYR A 50 -12.63 -0.49 2.60
N GLY A 51 -13.29 -0.91 1.52
CA GLY A 51 -13.70 -0.03 0.43
C GLY A 51 -12.55 0.36 -0.51
N TYR A 52 -11.46 -0.38 -0.51
CA TYR A 52 -10.36 -0.19 -1.45
C TYR A 52 -10.67 -0.88 -2.78
N ILE A 53 -10.09 -0.35 -3.87
CA ILE A 53 -10.19 -0.96 -5.20
C ILE A 53 -8.83 -1.63 -5.46
N MET A 54 -8.82 -2.96 -5.43
CA MET A 54 -7.61 -3.74 -5.63
C MET A 54 -7.66 -4.49 -6.96
N SER A 55 -6.60 -4.35 -7.75
CA SER A 55 -6.36 -5.14 -8.96
C SER A 55 -4.99 -5.79 -8.85
N ASN A 56 -4.96 -7.11 -8.77
CA ASN A 56 -3.72 -7.89 -8.71
C ASN A 56 -3.70 -8.83 -9.93
N ASN A 57 -2.83 -8.55 -10.88
CA ASN A 57 -2.66 -9.35 -12.09
C ASN A 57 -1.22 -9.89 -12.18
N SER A 58 -0.89 -10.66 -13.20
CA SER A 58 0.44 -11.28 -13.31
C SER A 58 1.60 -10.30 -13.47
N GLN A 59 1.35 -9.03 -13.78
CA GLN A 59 2.37 -8.01 -14.05
C GLN A 59 2.48 -6.97 -12.94
N ARG A 60 1.38 -6.62 -12.27
CA ARG A 60 1.36 -5.56 -11.27
C ARG A 60 0.21 -5.72 -10.28
N LEU A 61 0.45 -5.18 -9.10
CA LEU A 61 -0.56 -4.89 -8.09
C LEU A 61 -0.89 -3.40 -8.12
N LEU A 62 -2.18 -3.08 -8.19
CA LEU A 62 -2.74 -1.75 -8.05
C LEU A 62 -3.70 -1.76 -6.87
N LEU A 63 -3.51 -0.83 -5.94
CA LEU A 63 -4.39 -0.59 -4.82
C LEU A 63 -4.78 0.89 -4.83
N GLU A 64 -6.05 1.17 -5.12
CA GLU A 64 -6.62 2.49 -4.96
C GLU A 64 -7.31 2.54 -3.60
N VAL A 65 -6.97 3.57 -2.84
CA VAL A 65 -7.46 3.80 -1.50
C VAL A 65 -8.26 5.11 -1.54
N PRO A 66 -9.58 5.05 -1.75
CA PRO A 66 -10.43 6.24 -1.80
C PRO A 66 -10.39 7.05 -0.49
N LEU A 67 -10.70 8.34 -0.54
CA LEU A 67 -10.85 9.15 0.66
C LEU A 67 -11.84 8.53 1.65
N PHE A 68 -11.59 8.75 2.94
CA PHE A 68 -12.44 8.30 4.07
C PHE A 68 -12.53 6.79 4.27
N THR A 69 -11.79 5.99 3.53
CA THR A 69 -11.68 4.56 3.81
C THR A 69 -10.87 4.30 5.08
N HIS A 70 -10.92 3.05 5.55
CA HIS A 70 -10.11 2.62 6.67
C HIS A 70 -8.61 2.87 6.41
N GLY A 71 -7.80 3.00 7.46
CA GLY A 71 -6.33 3.14 7.35
C GLY A 71 -5.78 4.56 7.14
N TYR A 72 -6.59 5.54 6.71
CA TYR A 72 -6.16 6.94 6.65
C TYR A 72 -5.97 7.55 8.05
N LYS A 73 -4.92 8.33 8.19
CA LYS A 73 -4.71 9.29 9.28
C LYS A 73 -4.87 10.69 8.73
N TYR A 74 -5.97 11.35 9.10
CA TYR A 74 -6.22 12.73 8.70
C TYR A 74 -5.74 13.73 9.75
N LYS A 75 -5.14 14.81 9.27
CA LYS A 75 -4.90 16.03 10.02
C LYS A 75 -5.26 17.21 9.12
N ASP A 76 -6.33 17.91 9.45
CA ASP A 76 -6.94 18.93 8.59
C ASP A 76 -7.26 18.34 7.20
N PHE A 77 -6.83 18.99 6.12
CA PHE A 77 -6.98 18.52 4.75
C PHE A 77 -5.84 17.59 4.29
N VAL A 78 -5.03 17.08 5.22
CA VAL A 78 -3.89 16.21 4.90
C VAL A 78 -4.20 14.79 5.34
N GLY A 79 -4.32 13.87 4.38
CA GLY A 79 -4.47 12.45 4.64
C GLY A 79 -3.14 11.71 4.46
N THR A 80 -2.81 10.87 5.43
CA THR A 80 -1.64 9.98 5.37
C THR A 80 -2.08 8.53 5.39
N PHE A 81 -1.51 7.72 4.51
CA PHE A 81 -1.73 6.29 4.43
C PHE A 81 -0.40 5.54 4.47
N GLU A 82 -0.38 4.41 5.18
CA GLU A 82 0.81 3.58 5.39
C GLU A 82 0.54 2.15 4.94
N LEU A 83 1.36 1.66 4.02
CA LEU A 83 1.47 0.26 3.64
C LEU A 83 2.72 -0.33 4.27
N LEU A 84 2.58 -1.51 4.89
CA LEU A 84 3.71 -2.25 5.43
C LEU A 84 4.01 -3.42 4.50
N MET A 85 5.29 -3.70 4.28
CA MET A 85 5.73 -4.92 3.63
C MET A 85 6.62 -5.67 4.62
N ARG A 86 6.25 -6.91 4.93
CA ARG A 86 7.00 -7.78 5.82
C ARG A 86 7.65 -8.89 5.00
N ASN A 87 8.94 -9.11 5.19
CA ASN A 87 9.61 -10.23 4.58
C ASN A 87 9.17 -11.54 5.28
N CYS A 88 8.85 -12.60 4.54
CA CYS A 88 8.40 -13.87 5.09
C CYS A 88 9.55 -14.70 5.71
N GLU A 89 10.79 -14.49 5.26
CA GLU A 89 11.97 -15.25 5.68
C GLU A 89 12.75 -14.56 6.81
N THR A 90 12.54 -13.26 7.01
CA THR A 90 13.24 -12.46 8.02
C THR A 90 12.26 -11.59 8.81
N GLU A 91 12.62 -11.20 10.03
CA GLU A 91 11.82 -10.23 10.81
C GLU A 91 11.89 -8.79 10.26
N GLY A 92 12.45 -8.60 9.06
CA GLY A 92 12.54 -7.30 8.39
C GLY A 92 11.18 -6.84 7.89
N GLN A 93 10.80 -5.62 8.27
CA GLN A 93 9.65 -4.93 7.68
C GLN A 93 10.08 -3.56 7.15
N ILE A 94 9.40 -3.12 6.12
CA ILE A 94 9.55 -1.80 5.52
C ILE A 94 8.17 -1.16 5.40
N SER A 95 8.11 0.16 5.47
CA SER A 95 6.87 0.90 5.27
C SER A 95 6.97 1.79 4.05
N THR A 96 5.87 1.86 3.29
CA THR A 96 5.62 2.90 2.31
C THR A 96 4.56 3.82 2.87
N ILE A 97 4.94 5.07 3.16
CA ILE A 97 4.05 6.09 3.69
C ILE A 97 3.80 7.11 2.58
N LYS A 98 2.52 7.38 2.29
CA LYS A 98 2.13 8.45 1.38
C LYS A 98 1.26 9.44 2.12
N THR A 99 1.68 10.70 2.06
CA THR A 99 0.93 11.85 2.57
C THR A 99 0.47 12.70 1.39
N CYS A 100 -0.81 13.03 1.37
CA CYS A 100 -1.44 13.84 0.33
C CYS A 100 -2.24 14.97 0.99
N GLN A 101 -2.18 16.15 0.39
CA GLN A 101 -3.07 17.26 0.72
C GLN A 101 -4.26 17.21 -0.23
N PHE A 102 -5.45 17.15 0.33
CA PHE A 102 -6.73 17.17 -0.37
C PHE A 102 -7.34 18.58 -0.26
N SER A 103 -8.28 18.91 -1.13
CA SER A 103 -8.96 20.21 -1.08
C SER A 103 -10.21 20.13 -0.20
N ALA A 104 -10.65 21.28 0.33
CA ALA A 104 -11.88 21.37 1.12
C ALA A 104 -13.16 21.03 0.34
N THR A 105 -13.11 21.03 -1.00
CA THR A 105 -14.21 20.60 -1.87
C THR A 105 -14.37 19.08 -1.93
N GLU A 106 -13.35 18.34 -1.49
CA GLU A 106 -13.24 16.87 -1.58
C GLU A 106 -13.43 16.19 -0.21
N LEU A 107 -13.49 16.99 0.87
CA LEU A 107 -13.67 16.56 2.26
C LEU A 107 -15.06 16.93 2.80
#